data_AF-A0A8T4SME3-F1
#
_entry.id   AF-A0A8T4SME3-F1
#
_cell.length_a   1.000
_cell.length_b   1.000
_cell.length_c   1.000
_cell.angle_alpha   90.00
_cell.angle_beta   90.00
_cell.angle_gamma   90.00
#
_symmetry.space_group_name_H-M   'P 1'
#
loop_
_entity.id
_entity.type
_entity.pdbx_description
1 polymer ?
#
loop_
_entity_poly.entity_id
_entity_poly.type
_entity_poly.pdbx_seq_one_letter_code
_entity_poly.pdbx_strand_id
1 'polypeptide(L)' 'MLWLIFLIGVIVLIIWFIYKFIKKGKKSETPINILKRRYASGEITKKEFEEMKKKLNG' A
#
# COMPACT_ATOMS: atom_id res chain seq x y z
N MET A 1 -23.31 5.38 -27.76
CA MET A 1 -21.96 4.79 -27.95
C MET A 1 -20.80 5.68 -27.45
N LEU A 2 -21.01 6.76 -26.68
CA LEU A 2 -19.92 7.66 -26.22
C LEU A 2 -19.49 7.43 -24.74
N TRP A 3 -20.28 6.70 -23.96
CA TRP A 3 -19.99 6.44 -22.54
C TRP A 3 -18.82 5.47 -22.32
N LEU A 4 -18.51 4.61 -23.30
CA LEU A 4 -17.37 3.70 -23.25
C LEU A 4 -16.03 4.46 -23.24
N ILE A 5 -15.94 5.54 -24.00
CA ILE A 5 -14.73 6.38 -24.08
C ILE A 5 -14.51 7.10 -22.74
N PHE A 6 -15.59 7.55 -22.11
CA PHE A 6 -15.55 8.15 -20.78
C PHE A 6 -15.07 7.13 -19.72
N LEU A 7 -15.60 5.91 -19.76
CA LEU A 7 -15.20 4.84 -18.85
C LEU A 7 -13.71 4.49 -18.99
N ILE A 8 -13.23 4.37 -20.23
CA ILE A 8 -11.81 4.10 -20.52
C ILE A 8 -10.93 5.25 -20.00
N GLY A 9 -11.34 6.51 -20.20
CA GLY A 9 -10.63 7.67 -19.68
C GLY A 9 -10.53 7.68 -18.15
N VAL A 10 -11.61 7.32 -17.45
CA VAL A 10 -11.63 7.23 -15.98
C VAL A 10 -10.71 6.11 -15.48
N ILE A 11 -10.73 4.94 -16.12
CA ILE A 11 -9.86 3.80 -15.76
C ILE A 11 -8.39 4.18 -15.91
N VAL A 12 -8.02 4.81 -17.02
CA VAL A 12 -6.64 5.28 -17.26
C VAL A 12 -6.22 6.31 -16.21
N LEU A 13 -7.12 7.22 -15.82
CA LEU A 13 -6.85 8.22 -14.79
C LEU A 13 -6.60 7.57 -13.42
N ILE A 14 -7.41 6.58 -13.04
CA ILE A 14 -7.27 5.84 -11.77
C ILE A 14 -5.94 5.08 -11.75
N ILE A 15 -5.59 4.36 -12.83
CA ILE A 15 -4.33 3.62 -12.94
C ILE A 15 -3.14 4.58 -12.85
N TRP A 16 -3.19 5.72 -13.52
CA TRP A 16 -2.14 6.74 -13.44
C TRP A 16 -1.99 7.31 -12.03
N PHE A 17 -3.10 7.56 -11.34
CA PHE A 17 -3.10 8.06 -9.97
C PHE A 17 -2.47 7.05 -9.01
N ILE A 18 -2.85 5.77 -9.11
CA ILE A 18 -2.28 4.68 -8.33
C ILE A 18 -0.79 4.52 -8.64
N TYR A 19 -0.39 4.51 -9.91
CA TYR A 19 1.02 4.37 -10.29
C TYR A 19 1.87 5.54 -9.79
N LYS A 20 1.34 6.77 -9.81
CA LYS A 20 2.00 7.95 -9.25
C LYS A 20 2.10 7.87 -7.72
N PHE A 21 1.08 7.37 -7.04
CA PHE A 21 1.08 7.18 -5.58
C PHE A 21 2.07 6.07 -5.16
N ILE A 22 2.08 4.95 -5.88
CA ILE A 22 2.97 3.81 -5.63
C ILE A 22 4.43 4.18 -5.95
N LYS A 23 4.68 4.90 -7.05
CA LYS A 23 6.05 5.33 -7.41
C LYS A 23 6.60 6.38 -6.45
N LYS A 24 5.74 7.20 -5.83
CA LYS A 24 6.13 8.10 -4.72
C LYS A 24 6.30 7.36 -3.38
N GLY A 25 5.71 6.17 -3.24
CA GLY A 25 5.87 5.26 -2.08
C GLY A 25 7.04 4.28 -2.17
N LYS A 26 7.79 4.23 -3.28
CA LYS A 26 8.98 3.37 -3.48
C LYS A 26 10.29 4.06 -3.08
N LYS A 27 10.39 4.67 -1.90
CA LYS A 27 11.69 5.11 -1.35
C LYS A 27 11.96 4.82 0.12
N SER A 28 11.13 4.01 0.76
CA SER A 28 11.49 3.45 2.06
C SER A 28 10.62 2.23 2.33
N GLU A 29 11.20 1.04 2.13
CA GLU A 29 10.75 -0.14 2.86
C GLU A 29 11.03 0.13 4.35
N THR A 30 10.17 0.94 4.97
CA THR A 30 10.24 1.16 6.39
C THR A 30 9.92 -0.18 7.04
N PRO A 31 10.58 -0.54 8.14
CA PRO A 31 10.33 -1.80 8.83
C PRO A 31 8.84 -2.06 9.12
N ILE A 32 8.03 -1.00 9.26
CA ILE A 32 6.57 -1.08 9.39
C ILE A 32 5.85 -1.76 8.21
N ASN A 33 6.33 -1.61 6.98
CA ASN A 33 5.73 -2.24 5.81
C ASN A 33 6.03 -3.74 5.76
N ILE A 34 7.22 -4.15 6.21
CA ILE A 34 7.60 -5.55 6.38
C ILE A 34 6.71 -6.21 7.45
N LEU A 35 6.50 -5.52 8.57
CA LEU A 35 5.60 -5.98 9.63
C LEU A 35 4.15 -6.14 9.15
N LYS A 36 3.62 -5.16 8.40
CA LYS A 36 2.26 -5.25 7.84
C LYS A 36 2.12 -6.45 6.92
N ARG A 37 3.13 -6.75 6.10
CA ARG A 37 3.12 -7.90 5.20
C ARG A 37 3.09 -9.22 5.96
N ARG A 38 3.90 -9.36 7.02
CA ARG A 38 3.94 -10.59 7.86
C ARG A 38 2.67 -10.76 8.68
N TYR A 39 2.09 -9.68 9.18
CA TYR A 39 0.80 -9.71 9.89
C TYR A 39 -0.34 -10.13 8.95
N ALA A 40 -0.38 -9.58 7.74
CA ALA A 40 -1.35 -9.99 6.72
C ALA A 40 -1.15 -11.43 6.24
N SER A 41 0.09 -11.93 6.31
CA SER A 41 0.43 -13.33 5.99
C SER A 41 0.16 -14.28 7.16
N GLY A 42 -0.24 -13.77 8.34
CA GLY A 42 -0.49 -14.56 9.55
C GLY A 42 0.77 -15.09 10.23
N GLU A 43 1.95 -14.68 9.78
CA GLU A 43 3.25 -15.13 10.31
C GLU A 43 3.56 -14.52 11.68
N ILE A 44 2.90 -13.41 12.03
CA ILE A 44 3.02 -12.74 13.33
C ILE A 44 1.65 -12.42 13.89
N THR A 45 1.53 -12.47 15.21
CA THR A 45 0.28 -12.13 15.89
C THR A 45 0.08 -10.62 16.00
N LYS A 46 -1.15 -10.19 16.30
CA LYS A 46 -1.46 -8.76 16.54
C LYS A 46 -0.57 -8.16 17.64
N LYS A 47 -0.28 -8.93 18.69
CA LYS A 47 0.57 -8.48 19.80
C LYS A 47 2.00 -8.19 19.32
N GLU A 48 2.59 -9.09 18.56
CA GLU A 48 3.96 -8.93 18.02
C GLU A 48 4.04 -7.75 17.04
N PHE A 49 3.02 -7.58 16.19
CA PHE A 49 2.93 -6.43 15.31
C PHE A 49 2.90 -5.10 16.09
N GLU A 50 2.12 -5.03 17.17
CA GLU A 50 2.00 -3.84 18.00
C GLU A 50 3.30 -3.52 18.76
N GLU A 51 3.99 -4.53 19.29
CA GLU A 51 5.28 -4.34 19.96
C GLU A 51 6.37 -3.85 19.01
N MET A 52 6.50 -4.47 17.83
CA MET A 52 7.52 -4.05 16.85
C MET A 52 7.20 -2.67 16.27
N LYS A 53 5.92 -2.35 16.06
CA LYS A 53 5.49 -1.00 15.67
C LYS A 53 5.87 0.04 16.72
N LYS A 54 5.72 -0.26 18.02
CA LYS A 54 6.14 0.65 19.11
C LYS A 54 7.66 0.84 19.15
N LYS A 55 8.44 -0.23 18.96
CA LYS A 55 9.91 -0.17 18.94
C LYS A 55 10.48 0.64 17.77
N LEU A 56 9.80 0.67 16.63
CA LEU A 56 10.24 1.40 15.43
C LEU A 56 9.92 2.90 15.47
N ASN A 57 9.04 3.31 16.39
CA ASN A 57 8.60 4.69 16.56
C ASN A 57 9.18 5.35 17.82
N GLY A 58 10.06 4.64 18.55
CA GLY A 58 10.72 5.09 19.77
C GLY A 58 12.21 5.29 19.57
#